data_AF-A0A2D7VZG2-F1
#
_entry.id   AF-A0A2D7VZG2-F1
#
_cell.length_a   1.000
_cell.length_b   1.000
_cell.length_c   1.000
_cell.angle_alpha   90.00
_cell.angle_beta   90.00
_cell.angle_gamma   90.00
#
_symmetry.space_group_name_H-M   'P 1'
#
loop_
_entity.id
_entity.type
_entity.pdbx_description
1 polymer ?
#
loop_
_entity_poly.entity_id
_entity_poly.type
_entity_poly.pdbx_seq_one_letter_code
_entity_poly.pdbx_strand_id
1 'polypeptide(L)'
;MTSVSIKKRPGTLPDLSPNFIWTARKRSEDLKTVGAIRSAFYGLGNVPANLLTYDTAKIEKGDGLKIVNLSLAPHSMSGHNVCPSSTKQCRENCIGHSAGLNQFPTQQIAKLWRTQLLFTDFNCFMRLLLAELNSVVRNNGPIALRLNAYSDLDWSRYEDLIRQAIGPDSIRFEYTKRKAFVSGDRSVSHSKRKIDFDLSNSPWKNAVFYAFSGRGPNLDTPEFLNSVIDRGHNIGLIVDRFPTTKTLWGKPWISGDANDRNVYLVDGHYLLLTPKGSLSDSSSFVYRVGDADSDVRHQKRIVTNEK
;
A
#
# COMPACT_ATOMS: atom_id res chain seq x y z
N MET A 1 25.50 -9.44 -30.71
CA MET A 1 24.48 -9.74 -29.69
C MET A 1 23.64 -8.50 -29.49
N THR A 2 22.51 -8.41 -30.19
CA THR A 2 21.53 -7.35 -30.02
C THR A 2 20.95 -7.46 -28.62
N SER A 3 21.29 -6.51 -27.74
CA SER A 3 20.64 -6.39 -26.44
C SER A 3 19.19 -5.99 -26.68
N VAL A 4 18.31 -6.98 -26.71
CA VAL A 4 16.87 -6.75 -26.58
C VAL A 4 16.67 -6.18 -25.19
N SER A 5 16.72 -4.85 -25.08
CA SER A 5 16.22 -4.13 -23.93
C SER A 5 14.72 -4.36 -23.92
N ILE A 6 14.30 -5.44 -23.28
CA ILE A 6 12.91 -5.63 -22.88
C ILE A 6 12.64 -4.44 -21.96
N LYS A 7 12.05 -3.37 -22.51
CA LYS A 7 11.54 -2.25 -21.71
C LYS A 7 10.56 -2.86 -20.72
N LYS A 8 11.03 -3.14 -19.49
CA LYS A 8 10.20 -3.69 -18.43
C LYS A 8 9.02 -2.74 -18.25
N ARG A 9 7.80 -3.27 -18.36
CA ARG A 9 6.58 -2.45 -18.28
C ARG A 9 6.58 -1.73 -16.92
N PRO A 10 6.25 -0.43 -16.88
CA PRO A 10 6.15 0.31 -15.62
C PRO A 10 5.34 -0.46 -14.57
N GLY A 11 5.81 -0.49 -13.34
CA GLY A 11 5.12 -1.17 -12.23
C GLY A 11 5.23 -2.70 -12.19
N THR A 12 6.02 -3.32 -13.07
CA THR A 12 6.25 -4.77 -13.05
C THR A 12 7.51 -5.12 -12.27
N LEU A 13 7.41 -6.07 -11.34
CA LEU A 13 8.58 -6.61 -10.62
C LEU A 13 9.47 -7.42 -11.58
N PRO A 14 10.81 -7.42 -11.39
CA PRO A 14 11.69 -8.35 -12.10
C PRO A 14 11.34 -9.81 -11.83
N ASP A 15 11.89 -10.72 -12.64
CA ASP A 15 11.77 -12.16 -12.44
C ASP A 15 12.83 -12.68 -11.47
N LEU A 16 12.43 -13.61 -10.62
CA LEU A 16 13.38 -14.45 -9.90
C LEU A 16 14.12 -15.36 -10.89
N SER A 17 15.41 -15.64 -10.62
CA SER A 17 16.11 -16.64 -11.41
C SER A 17 15.46 -18.02 -11.26
N PRO A 18 15.53 -18.92 -12.26
CA PRO A 18 15.01 -20.29 -12.15
C PRO A 18 15.57 -21.07 -10.95
N ASN A 19 16.80 -20.75 -10.53
CA ASN A 19 17.48 -21.37 -9.38
C ASN A 19 17.34 -20.55 -8.09
N PHE A 20 16.32 -19.69 -7.99
CA PHE A 20 16.10 -18.90 -6.79
C PHE A 20 15.80 -19.83 -5.61
N ILE A 21 16.63 -19.74 -4.59
CA ILE A 21 16.46 -20.44 -3.33
C ILE A 21 16.58 -19.39 -2.23
N TRP A 22 15.59 -19.36 -1.33
CA TRP A 22 15.73 -18.63 -0.08
C TRP A 22 15.74 -19.63 1.08
N THR A 23 16.56 -19.34 2.07
CA THR A 23 16.55 -20.04 3.36
C THR A 23 16.72 -19.00 4.45
N ALA A 24 16.22 -19.27 5.65
CA ALA A 24 16.36 -18.34 6.77
C ALA A 24 17.82 -18.12 7.23
N ARG A 25 18.81 -18.88 6.71
CA ARG A 25 20.19 -18.92 7.23
C ARG A 25 21.25 -18.22 6.35
N LYS A 26 20.96 -17.83 5.11
CA LYS A 26 21.94 -17.18 4.21
C LYS A 26 21.63 -15.69 4.04
N ARG A 27 22.16 -14.85 4.93
CA ARG A 27 22.01 -13.38 4.85
C ARG A 27 23.34 -12.64 4.74
N SER A 28 24.47 -13.23 5.11
CA SER A 28 25.74 -12.49 5.22
C SER A 28 26.21 -11.92 3.88
N GLU A 29 26.16 -12.69 2.80
CA GLU A 29 26.56 -12.20 1.47
C GLU A 29 25.58 -11.17 0.92
N ASP A 30 24.28 -11.43 1.03
CA ASP A 30 23.24 -10.47 0.64
C ASP A 30 23.29 -9.17 1.46
N LEU A 31 23.78 -9.21 2.71
CA LEU A 31 24.02 -8.01 3.53
C LEU A 31 25.28 -7.25 3.11
N LYS A 32 26.28 -7.91 2.52
CA LYS A 32 27.44 -7.24 1.91
C LYS A 32 27.02 -6.51 0.63
N THR A 33 26.35 -7.19 -0.30
CA THR A 33 25.12 -6.73 -1.00
C THR A 33 24.75 -5.24 -1.02
N VAL A 34 23.61 -4.93 -0.38
CA VAL A 34 23.74 -4.34 0.95
C VAL A 34 24.62 -3.09 1.06
N GLY A 35 25.62 -3.22 1.94
CA GLY A 35 26.60 -2.18 2.20
C GLY A 35 27.33 -1.70 0.95
N ALA A 36 27.62 -2.59 -0.02
CA ALA A 36 28.31 -2.24 -1.25
C ALA A 36 27.46 -1.31 -2.12
N ILE A 37 26.17 -1.60 -2.31
CA ILE A 37 25.24 -0.72 -3.05
C ILE A 37 25.12 0.63 -2.32
N ARG A 38 24.94 0.60 -1.00
CA ARG A 38 24.81 1.82 -0.20
C ARG A 38 26.05 2.71 -0.29
N SER A 39 27.24 2.11 -0.30
CA SER A 39 28.50 2.83 -0.41
C SER A 39 28.74 3.36 -1.82
N ALA A 40 28.63 2.50 -2.83
CA ALA A 40 28.96 2.83 -4.21
C ALA A 40 28.00 3.87 -4.82
N PHE A 41 26.70 3.76 -4.56
CA PHE A 41 25.69 4.63 -5.20
C PHE A 41 25.29 5.84 -4.37
N TYR A 42 25.50 5.82 -3.06
CA TYR A 42 24.97 6.84 -2.15
C TYR A 42 26.00 7.41 -1.17
N GLY A 43 27.27 7.04 -1.28
CA GLY A 43 28.35 7.57 -0.43
C GLY A 43 28.19 7.24 1.05
N LEU A 44 27.39 6.22 1.38
CA LEU A 44 27.18 5.78 2.76
C LEU A 44 28.31 4.84 3.22
N GLY A 45 28.43 4.64 4.53
CA GLY A 45 29.30 3.59 5.06
C GLY A 45 28.93 2.21 4.50
N ASN A 46 29.94 1.36 4.29
CA ASN A 46 29.76 -0.03 3.83
C ASN A 46 29.22 -0.92 4.97
N VAL A 47 28.00 -0.62 5.39
CA VAL A 47 27.27 -1.29 6.47
C VAL A 47 25.91 -1.72 5.91
N PRO A 48 25.39 -2.90 6.26
CA PRO A 48 24.04 -3.29 5.85
C PRO A 48 22.95 -2.41 6.48
N ALA A 49 21.77 -2.38 5.86
CA ALA A 49 20.55 -1.83 6.43
C ALA A 49 19.35 -2.71 6.07
N ASN A 50 18.28 -2.60 6.85
CA ASN A 50 17.05 -3.36 6.63
C ASN A 50 16.21 -2.77 5.48
N LEU A 51 15.55 -3.66 4.74
CA LEU A 51 14.54 -3.31 3.75
C LEU A 51 13.25 -2.83 4.42
N LEU A 52 12.84 -3.51 5.49
CA LEU A 52 11.59 -3.25 6.18
C LEU A 52 11.72 -2.14 7.22
N THR A 53 10.63 -1.41 7.38
CA THR A 53 10.42 -0.43 8.44
C THR A 53 9.14 -0.79 9.20
N TYR A 54 9.08 -0.50 10.48
CA TYR A 54 7.88 -0.73 11.29
C TYR A 54 7.58 0.50 12.12
N ASP A 55 6.30 0.76 12.36
CA ASP A 55 5.89 1.88 13.17
C ASP A 55 6.29 1.66 14.63
N THR A 56 6.84 2.69 15.26
CA THR A 56 7.24 2.70 16.68
C THR A 56 6.24 3.46 17.56
N ALA A 57 5.29 4.18 16.95
CA ALA A 57 4.26 4.91 17.68
C ALA A 57 3.20 3.95 18.23
N LYS A 58 2.68 4.25 19.43
CA LYS A 58 1.51 3.57 19.99
C LYS A 58 0.29 3.87 19.10
N ILE A 59 -0.10 2.91 18.26
CA ILE A 59 -1.33 3.02 17.47
C ILE A 59 -2.51 2.70 18.41
N GLU A 60 -3.60 3.47 18.34
CA GLU A 60 -4.84 3.20 19.06
C GLU A 60 -5.40 1.81 18.74
N LYS A 61 -6.25 1.29 19.65
CA LYS A 61 -6.77 -0.09 19.65
C LYS A 61 -7.29 -0.53 18.26
N GLY A 62 -6.52 -1.41 17.61
CA GLY A 62 -6.95 -2.26 16.51
C GLY A 62 -6.90 -3.73 16.93
N ASP A 63 -6.60 -4.62 15.98
CA ASP A 63 -6.32 -6.04 16.24
C ASP A 63 -4.97 -6.30 16.95
N GLY A 64 -4.16 -5.26 17.15
CA GLY A 64 -2.85 -5.33 17.80
C GLY A 64 -1.71 -5.81 16.90
N LEU A 65 -1.96 -6.13 15.63
CA LEU A 65 -0.91 -6.61 14.72
C LEU A 65 0.09 -5.51 14.40
N LYS A 66 1.40 -5.80 14.51
CA LYS A 66 2.45 -4.82 14.18
C LYS A 66 2.41 -4.49 12.68
N ILE A 67 2.35 -3.21 12.33
CA ILE A 67 2.43 -2.78 10.93
C ILE A 67 3.89 -2.83 10.47
N VAL A 68 4.12 -3.52 9.37
CA VAL A 68 5.43 -3.67 8.73
C VAL A 68 5.32 -3.17 7.30
N ASN A 69 6.21 -2.26 6.94
CA ASN A 69 6.17 -1.51 5.69
C ASN A 69 7.44 -1.77 4.86
N LEU A 70 7.28 -1.93 3.55
CA LEU A 70 8.37 -1.72 2.59
C LEU A 70 8.23 -0.32 1.98
N SER A 71 9.23 0.52 2.22
CA SER A 71 9.28 1.89 1.71
C SER A 71 10.26 1.98 0.54
N LEU A 72 9.71 2.03 -0.68
CA LEU A 72 10.45 2.24 -1.94
C LEU A 72 10.44 3.72 -2.34
N ALA A 73 11.40 4.12 -3.17
CA ALA A 73 11.43 5.45 -3.78
C ALA A 73 10.26 5.58 -4.76
N PRO A 74 9.28 6.46 -4.49
CA PRO A 74 8.04 6.56 -5.25
C PRO A 74 8.26 7.03 -6.69
N HIS A 75 7.29 6.67 -7.54
CA HIS A 75 7.30 6.95 -8.97
C HIS A 75 8.66 6.62 -9.59
N SER A 76 9.30 7.53 -10.33
CA SER A 76 10.56 7.35 -11.04
C SER A 76 11.73 8.03 -10.32
N MET A 77 11.61 8.33 -9.01
CA MET A 77 12.67 9.01 -8.25
C MET A 77 13.99 8.22 -8.28
N SER A 78 13.92 6.90 -8.38
CA SER A 78 15.08 6.00 -8.53
C SER A 78 15.49 5.75 -10.00
N GLY A 79 14.80 6.33 -10.98
CA GLY A 79 14.87 5.93 -12.39
C GLY A 79 13.98 4.73 -12.75
N HIS A 80 13.39 4.03 -11.78
CA HIS A 80 12.43 2.96 -12.01
C HIS A 80 11.03 3.36 -11.57
N ASN A 81 10.01 3.21 -12.43
CA ASN A 81 8.64 3.58 -12.08
C ASN A 81 7.95 2.51 -11.22
N VAL A 82 7.82 2.77 -9.91
CA VAL A 82 7.14 1.89 -8.95
C VAL A 82 5.67 2.25 -8.68
N CYS A 83 5.14 3.31 -9.29
CA CYS A 83 3.74 3.75 -9.15
C CYS A 83 3.08 3.90 -10.52
N PRO A 84 2.76 2.79 -11.22
CA PRO A 84 2.30 2.82 -12.62
C PRO A 84 0.99 3.59 -12.82
N SER A 85 0.11 3.65 -11.82
CA SER A 85 -1.17 4.36 -11.86
C SER A 85 -1.16 5.71 -11.13
N SER A 86 0.03 6.27 -10.83
CA SER A 86 0.14 7.60 -10.24
C SER A 86 -0.35 8.70 -11.20
N THR A 87 -1.13 9.65 -10.68
CA THR A 87 -1.52 10.86 -11.43
C THR A 87 -0.46 11.95 -11.30
N LYS A 88 -0.59 13.03 -12.08
CA LYS A 88 0.29 14.21 -11.94
C LYS A 88 0.28 14.73 -10.50
N GLN A 89 -0.90 14.92 -9.93
CA GLN A 89 -1.08 15.39 -8.56
C GLN A 89 -0.50 14.42 -7.52
N CYS A 90 -0.59 13.10 -7.74
CA CYS A 90 0.03 12.11 -6.85
C CYS A 90 1.56 12.27 -6.79
N ARG A 91 2.19 12.59 -7.92
CA ARG A 91 3.64 12.74 -8.00
C ARG A 91 4.10 14.06 -7.37
N GLU A 92 3.40 15.14 -7.68
CA GLU A 92 3.68 16.48 -7.15
C GLU A 92 3.52 16.54 -5.61
N ASN A 93 2.52 15.84 -5.08
CA ASN A 93 2.16 15.87 -3.66
C ASN A 93 2.46 14.54 -2.95
N CYS A 94 3.46 13.80 -3.42
CA CYS A 94 3.75 12.49 -2.86
C CYS A 94 4.17 12.58 -1.39
N ILE A 95 3.35 12.02 -0.49
CA ILE A 95 3.67 11.94 0.95
C ILE A 95 4.98 11.19 1.22
N GLY A 96 5.39 10.33 0.28
CA GLY A 96 6.68 9.64 0.29
C GLY A 96 7.89 10.58 0.13
N HIS A 97 7.68 11.88 -0.06
CA HIS A 97 8.74 12.90 -0.07
C HIS A 97 8.45 14.08 0.86
N SER A 98 7.18 14.43 1.05
CA SER A 98 6.82 15.69 1.71
C SER A 98 6.23 15.53 3.11
N ALA A 99 5.83 14.33 3.54
CA ALA A 99 5.14 14.14 4.81
C ALA A 99 6.06 13.62 5.94
N GLY A 100 6.03 14.28 7.10
CA GLY A 100 6.68 13.79 8.32
C GLY A 100 8.18 13.55 8.14
N LEU A 101 8.65 12.35 8.52
CA LEU A 101 10.06 11.99 8.38
C LEU A 101 10.51 11.83 6.92
N ASN A 102 9.59 11.70 5.97
CA ASN A 102 9.94 11.45 4.57
C ASN A 102 10.66 12.62 3.89
N GLN A 103 10.61 13.82 4.47
CA GLN A 103 11.34 14.99 3.99
C GLN A 103 12.86 14.90 4.24
N PHE A 104 13.30 14.04 5.18
CA PHE A 104 14.71 13.96 5.52
C PHE A 104 15.51 13.19 4.47
N PRO A 105 16.70 13.70 4.07
CA PRO A 105 17.56 13.04 3.07
C PRO A 105 17.90 11.59 3.41
N THR A 106 18.05 11.26 4.69
CA THR A 106 18.33 9.88 5.15
C THR A 106 17.21 8.91 4.78
N GLN A 107 15.95 9.31 4.95
CA GLN A 107 14.79 8.50 4.58
C GLN A 107 14.64 8.38 3.06
N GLN A 108 15.01 9.43 2.34
CA GLN A 108 14.98 9.47 0.87
C GLN A 108 16.04 8.54 0.28
N ILE A 109 17.28 8.63 0.76
CA ILE A 109 18.36 7.71 0.39
C ILE A 109 17.98 6.26 0.73
N ALA A 110 17.34 6.03 1.89
CA ALA A 110 16.91 4.70 2.28
C ALA A 110 15.96 4.04 1.25
N LYS A 111 14.99 4.83 0.77
CA LYS A 111 14.06 4.41 -0.28
C LYS A 111 14.75 4.19 -1.62
N LEU A 112 15.70 5.06 -1.97
CA LEU A 112 16.44 4.97 -3.23
C LEU A 112 17.24 3.68 -3.32
N TRP A 113 18.06 3.34 -2.31
CA TRP A 113 18.88 2.13 -2.38
C TRP A 113 18.05 0.85 -2.36
N ARG A 114 16.92 0.83 -1.63
CA ARG A 114 15.98 -0.30 -1.64
C ARG A 114 15.39 -0.51 -3.02
N THR A 115 14.94 0.57 -3.68
CA THR A 115 14.43 0.46 -5.05
C THR A 115 15.50 0.07 -6.04
N GLN A 116 16.74 0.58 -5.92
CA GLN A 116 17.84 0.12 -6.76
C GLN A 116 18.06 -1.38 -6.61
N LEU A 117 18.24 -1.86 -5.38
CA LEU A 117 18.43 -3.29 -5.13
C LEU A 117 17.29 -4.14 -5.71
N LEU A 118 16.03 -3.69 -5.57
CA LEU A 118 14.87 -4.37 -6.15
C LEU A 118 15.02 -4.59 -7.65
N PHE A 119 15.55 -3.62 -8.39
CA PHE A 119 15.64 -3.70 -9.85
C PHE A 119 16.99 -4.19 -10.39
N THR A 120 18.08 -4.04 -9.63
CA THR A 120 19.44 -4.44 -10.04
C THR A 120 19.81 -5.85 -9.58
N ASP A 121 19.31 -6.30 -8.42
CA ASP A 121 19.50 -7.66 -7.92
C ASP A 121 18.26 -8.13 -7.16
N PHE A 122 17.23 -8.47 -7.93
CA PHE A 122 15.93 -8.90 -7.39
C PHE A 122 16.01 -10.20 -6.58
N ASN A 123 16.97 -11.08 -6.90
CA ASN A 123 17.22 -12.30 -6.14
C ASN A 123 17.72 -11.96 -4.73
N CYS A 124 18.72 -11.08 -4.62
CA CYS A 124 19.20 -10.58 -3.32
C CYS A 124 18.09 -9.85 -2.56
N PHE A 125 17.35 -8.98 -3.24
CA PHE A 125 16.20 -8.27 -2.66
C PHE A 125 15.19 -9.24 -2.03
N MET A 126 14.76 -10.26 -2.79
CA MET A 126 13.75 -11.21 -2.32
C MET A 126 14.26 -12.10 -1.19
N ARG A 127 15.52 -12.57 -1.22
CA ARG A 127 16.09 -13.32 -0.08
C ARG A 127 16.11 -12.49 1.20
N LEU A 128 16.53 -11.23 1.10
CA LEU A 128 16.55 -10.30 2.25
C LEU A 128 15.15 -10.00 2.75
N LEU A 129 14.20 -9.70 1.86
CA LEU A 129 12.82 -9.40 2.22
C LEU A 129 12.20 -10.57 2.98
N LEU A 130 12.28 -11.78 2.44
CA LEU A 130 11.69 -12.98 3.05
C LEU A 130 12.36 -13.31 4.40
N ALA A 131 13.69 -13.16 4.50
CA ALA A 131 14.40 -13.37 5.75
C ALA A 131 14.03 -12.33 6.83
N GLU A 132 13.90 -11.05 6.44
CA GLU A 132 13.47 -9.98 7.36
C GLU A 132 12.03 -10.21 7.83
N LEU A 133 11.11 -10.49 6.90
CA LEU A 133 9.71 -10.80 7.22
C LEU A 133 9.61 -11.94 8.22
N ASN A 134 10.31 -13.04 7.93
CA ASN A 134 10.28 -14.20 8.80
C ASN A 134 10.89 -13.91 10.18
N SER A 135 11.98 -13.13 10.24
CA SER A 135 12.55 -12.69 11.53
C SER A 135 11.60 -11.80 12.31
N VAL A 136 10.88 -10.89 11.64
CA VAL A 136 9.92 -10.01 12.31
C VAL A 136 8.79 -10.83 12.91
N VAL A 137 8.22 -11.78 12.16
CA VAL A 137 7.14 -12.64 12.68
C VAL A 137 7.61 -13.51 13.85
N ARG A 138 8.79 -14.13 13.76
CA ARG A 138 9.35 -14.93 14.88
C ARG A 138 9.50 -14.11 16.16
N ASN A 139 9.88 -12.85 16.04
CA ASN A 139 10.20 -11.99 17.19
C ASN A 139 9.00 -11.22 17.74
N ASN A 140 7.92 -11.05 16.96
CA ASN A 140 6.80 -10.18 17.31
C ASN A 140 5.43 -10.88 17.23
N GLY A 141 5.37 -12.12 16.73
CA GLY A 141 4.11 -12.77 16.35
C GLY A 141 3.60 -12.29 14.98
N PRO A 142 2.33 -12.58 14.66
CA PRO A 142 1.72 -12.18 13.39
C PRO A 142 1.77 -10.67 13.15
N ILE A 143 1.81 -10.27 11.87
CA ILE A 143 1.99 -8.87 11.46
C ILE A 143 0.93 -8.43 10.45
N ALA A 144 0.79 -7.12 10.30
CA ALA A 144 0.07 -6.49 9.20
C ALA A 144 1.10 -5.91 8.20
N LEU A 145 1.27 -6.58 7.06
CA LEU A 145 2.30 -6.28 6.07
C LEU A 145 1.77 -5.46 4.89
N ARG A 146 2.36 -4.28 4.68
CA ARG A 146 2.14 -3.40 3.54
C ARG A 146 3.43 -3.26 2.74
N LEU A 147 3.50 -3.88 1.57
CA LEU A 147 4.69 -3.82 0.70
C LEU A 147 4.69 -2.58 -0.19
N ASN A 148 3.54 -1.92 -0.35
CA ASN A 148 3.41 -0.67 -1.09
C ASN A 148 3.13 0.51 -0.14
N ALA A 149 4.12 0.88 0.68
CA ALA A 149 4.02 2.09 1.53
C ALA A 149 4.01 3.37 0.67
N TYR A 150 4.93 3.45 -0.30
CA TYR A 150 5.05 4.55 -1.26
C TYR A 150 5.22 4.07 -2.72
N SER A 151 4.77 2.85 -3.01
CA SER A 151 4.76 2.26 -4.34
C SER A 151 3.35 1.76 -4.69
N ASP A 152 3.17 1.13 -5.85
CA ASP A 152 1.94 0.44 -6.26
C ASP A 152 2.32 -0.72 -7.22
N LEU A 153 3.22 -1.58 -6.75
CA LEU A 153 3.77 -2.72 -7.49
C LEU A 153 2.87 -3.95 -7.36
N ASP A 154 2.86 -4.78 -8.41
CA ASP A 154 2.16 -6.07 -8.41
C ASP A 154 2.98 -7.16 -7.73
N TRP A 155 2.59 -7.57 -6.53
CA TRP A 155 3.26 -8.65 -5.78
C TRP A 155 2.63 -10.03 -5.98
N SER A 156 1.55 -10.14 -6.77
CA SER A 156 0.77 -11.38 -6.92
C SER A 156 1.63 -12.60 -7.26
N ARG A 157 2.61 -12.44 -8.15
CA ARG A 157 3.54 -13.50 -8.58
C ARG A 157 4.44 -14.07 -7.48
N TYR A 158 4.58 -13.35 -6.37
CA TYR A 158 5.46 -13.71 -5.26
C TYR A 158 4.71 -13.85 -3.94
N GLU A 159 3.38 -13.77 -3.95
CA GLU A 159 2.55 -13.81 -2.74
C GLU A 159 2.74 -15.14 -2.00
N ASP A 160 2.90 -16.27 -2.69
CA ASP A 160 3.15 -17.57 -2.05
C ASP A 160 4.45 -17.58 -1.23
N LEU A 161 5.53 -16.98 -1.74
CA LEU A 161 6.79 -16.86 -1.01
C LEU A 161 6.65 -15.92 0.19
N ILE A 162 5.96 -14.79 0.00
CA ILE A 162 5.68 -13.83 1.06
C ILE A 162 4.87 -14.51 2.17
N ARG A 163 3.86 -15.31 1.82
CA ARG A 163 3.02 -16.08 2.76
C ARG A 163 3.81 -17.11 3.53
N GLN A 164 4.69 -17.85 2.87
CA GLN A 164 5.60 -18.77 3.54
C GLN A 164 6.49 -18.06 4.58
N ALA A 165 6.91 -16.82 4.30
CA ALA A 165 7.73 -16.05 5.24
C ALA A 165 6.95 -15.52 6.45
N ILE A 166 5.72 -15.04 6.25
CA ILE A 166 4.93 -14.38 7.31
C ILE A 166 3.93 -15.29 8.04
N GLY A 167 3.67 -16.49 7.51
CA GLY A 167 2.69 -17.43 8.05
C GLY A 167 1.22 -17.04 7.78
N PRO A 168 0.28 -17.94 8.12
CA PRO A 168 -1.14 -17.78 7.82
C PRO A 168 -1.81 -16.67 8.64
N ASP A 169 -1.37 -16.46 9.89
CA ASP A 169 -2.03 -15.50 10.80
C ASP A 169 -1.68 -14.03 10.51
N SER A 170 -0.68 -13.79 9.65
CA SER A 170 -0.31 -12.43 9.25
C SER A 170 -1.22 -11.91 8.13
N ILE A 171 -1.52 -10.62 8.16
CA ILE A 171 -2.39 -9.95 7.20
C ILE A 171 -1.55 -9.20 6.17
N ARG A 172 -1.91 -9.27 4.89
CA ARG A 172 -1.40 -8.37 3.86
C ARG A 172 -2.46 -7.36 3.49
N PHE A 173 -2.07 -6.09 3.39
CA PHE A 173 -2.98 -5.06 2.93
C PHE A 173 -2.24 -4.00 2.11
N GLU A 174 -2.94 -3.34 1.19
CA GLU A 174 -2.38 -2.33 0.31
C GLU A 174 -3.39 -1.24 -0.03
N TYR A 175 -2.89 -0.02 -0.22
CA TYR A 175 -3.60 1.01 -0.98
C TYR A 175 -3.16 0.94 -2.43
N THR A 176 -4.09 1.05 -3.38
CA THR A 176 -3.78 0.97 -4.80
C THR A 176 -4.60 1.93 -5.64
N LYS A 177 -4.02 2.47 -6.73
CA LYS A 177 -4.74 3.24 -7.75
C LYS A 177 -5.11 2.39 -8.96
N ARG A 178 -4.76 1.11 -8.94
CA ARG A 178 -4.98 0.17 -10.04
C ARG A 178 -6.38 -0.41 -9.95
N LYS A 179 -7.26 0.06 -10.84
CA LYS A 179 -8.66 -0.41 -10.95
C LYS A 179 -8.78 -1.93 -11.10
N ALA A 180 -7.79 -2.59 -11.71
CA ALA A 180 -7.77 -4.03 -11.88
C ALA A 180 -7.79 -4.82 -10.56
N PHE A 181 -7.31 -4.26 -9.45
CA PHE A 181 -7.35 -4.92 -8.14
C PHE A 181 -8.69 -4.76 -7.40
N VAL A 182 -9.59 -3.92 -7.93
CA VAL A 182 -10.90 -3.60 -7.33
C VAL A 182 -12.05 -3.73 -8.34
N SER A 183 -11.83 -4.46 -9.43
CA SER A 183 -12.81 -4.67 -10.49
C SER A 183 -13.84 -5.74 -10.14
N GLY A 184 -13.44 -6.79 -9.43
CA GLY A 184 -14.34 -7.83 -8.91
C GLY A 184 -14.78 -7.56 -7.47
N ASP A 185 -15.64 -8.44 -6.96
CA ASP A 185 -16.06 -8.40 -5.56
C ASP A 185 -14.88 -8.64 -4.62
N ARG A 186 -14.87 -7.93 -3.50
CA ARG A 186 -13.88 -8.11 -2.45
C ARG A 186 -14.04 -9.50 -1.85
N SER A 187 -12.93 -10.21 -1.72
CA SER A 187 -12.88 -11.42 -0.90
C SER A 187 -13.10 -11.02 0.57
N VAL A 188 -14.30 -11.30 1.09
CA VAL A 188 -14.70 -10.91 2.45
C VAL A 188 -14.06 -11.86 3.47
N SER A 189 -13.35 -11.32 4.45
CA SER A 189 -12.93 -12.08 5.63
C SER A 189 -13.94 -11.87 6.74
N HIS A 190 -14.86 -12.80 6.91
CA HIS A 190 -15.72 -12.80 8.09
C HIS A 190 -14.87 -13.27 9.28
N SER A 191 -14.46 -12.29 10.10
CA SER A 191 -13.53 -12.31 11.23
C SER A 191 -13.80 -13.30 12.39
N LYS A 192 -14.48 -14.43 12.15
CA LYS A 192 -14.74 -15.47 13.16
C LYS A 192 -14.41 -16.88 12.72
N ARG A 193 -13.98 -17.11 11.49
CA ARG A 193 -13.49 -18.43 11.07
C ARG A 193 -11.97 -18.41 11.06
N LYS A 194 -11.34 -19.41 11.72
CA LYS A 194 -9.97 -19.81 11.43
C LYS A 194 -9.82 -19.80 9.92
N ILE A 195 -8.88 -19.00 9.41
CA ILE A 195 -8.50 -19.07 8.02
C ILE A 195 -7.67 -20.34 7.91
N ASP A 196 -8.34 -21.47 7.69
CA ASP A 196 -7.65 -22.66 7.23
C ASP A 196 -7.18 -22.32 5.82
N PHE A 197 -5.89 -21.98 5.70
CA PHE A 197 -5.21 -21.72 4.44
C PHE A 197 -5.12 -23.04 3.67
N ASP A 198 -6.24 -23.49 3.09
CA ASP A 198 -6.23 -24.50 2.06
C ASP A 198 -5.90 -23.83 0.71
N LEU A 199 -4.61 -23.80 0.39
CA LEU A 199 -4.07 -23.32 -0.88
C LEU A 199 -4.29 -24.33 -2.02
N SER A 200 -4.93 -25.48 -1.78
CA SER A 200 -4.97 -26.55 -2.78
C SER A 200 -6.01 -26.37 -3.88
N ASN A 201 -7.02 -25.48 -3.73
CA ASN A 201 -8.18 -25.49 -4.64
C ASN A 201 -8.84 -24.14 -5.00
N SER A 202 -8.11 -23.03 -5.14
CA SER A 202 -8.70 -21.82 -5.74
C SER A 202 -7.73 -21.04 -6.63
N PRO A 203 -8.04 -20.81 -7.93
CA PRO A 203 -7.14 -20.13 -8.83
C PRO A 203 -6.98 -18.62 -8.54
N TRP A 204 -7.87 -17.96 -7.77
CA TRP A 204 -7.79 -16.51 -7.47
C TRP A 204 -8.54 -16.08 -6.18
N LYS A 205 -8.09 -16.43 -4.97
CA LYS A 205 -8.66 -15.88 -3.70
C LYS A 205 -7.61 -15.22 -2.81
N ASN A 206 -7.31 -13.99 -3.22
CA ASN A 206 -6.44 -12.95 -2.67
C ASN A 206 -6.16 -13.03 -1.17
N ALA A 207 -4.91 -13.32 -0.82
CA ALA A 207 -4.41 -13.16 0.53
C ALA A 207 -4.24 -11.67 0.92
N VAL A 208 -4.38 -10.72 -0.02
CA VAL A 208 -4.15 -9.29 0.18
C VAL A 208 -5.46 -8.50 0.19
N PHE A 209 -5.67 -7.69 1.23
CA PHE A 209 -6.77 -6.72 1.28
C PHE A 209 -6.38 -5.43 0.56
N TYR A 210 -7.20 -5.00 -0.41
CA TYR A 210 -6.96 -3.76 -1.15
C TYR A 210 -7.95 -2.67 -0.75
N ALA A 211 -7.44 -1.45 -0.54
CA ALA A 211 -8.22 -0.23 -0.55
C ALA A 211 -7.90 0.55 -1.84
N PHE A 212 -8.93 0.92 -2.60
CA PHE A 212 -8.74 1.81 -3.74
C PHE A 212 -8.39 3.21 -3.24
N SER A 213 -7.31 3.79 -3.74
CA SER A 213 -6.89 5.15 -3.39
C SER A 213 -7.45 6.13 -4.41
N GLY A 214 -8.34 7.02 -3.98
CA GLY A 214 -8.92 8.05 -4.83
C GLY A 214 -7.83 8.87 -5.54
N ARG A 215 -8.11 9.23 -6.80
CA ARG A 215 -7.20 9.94 -7.71
C ARG A 215 -7.57 11.41 -7.85
N GLY A 216 -8.54 11.87 -7.06
CA GLY A 216 -9.09 13.22 -7.05
C GLY A 216 -10.45 13.29 -7.75
N PRO A 217 -11.30 14.25 -7.38
CA PRO A 217 -12.68 14.39 -7.87
C PRO A 217 -12.79 14.49 -9.40
N ASN A 218 -11.76 15.01 -10.08
CA ASN A 218 -11.75 15.12 -11.54
C ASN A 218 -11.54 13.78 -12.26
N LEU A 219 -11.09 12.73 -11.57
CA LEU A 219 -10.76 11.42 -12.15
C LEU A 219 -11.62 10.28 -11.62
N ASP A 220 -12.15 10.41 -10.41
CA ASP A 220 -13.03 9.43 -9.79
C ASP A 220 -14.27 10.15 -9.25
N THR A 221 -15.41 9.91 -9.91
CA THR A 221 -16.70 10.47 -9.50
C THR A 221 -17.28 9.72 -8.30
N PRO A 222 -18.17 10.33 -7.52
CA PRO A 222 -18.89 9.65 -6.43
C PRO A 222 -19.56 8.35 -6.87
N GLU A 223 -20.14 8.29 -8.07
CA GLU A 223 -20.82 7.10 -8.59
C GLU A 223 -19.83 5.96 -8.83
N PHE A 224 -18.67 6.24 -9.43
CA PHE A 224 -17.62 5.24 -9.61
C PHE A 224 -17.12 4.74 -8.26
N LEU A 225 -16.88 5.64 -7.31
CA LEU A 225 -16.40 5.29 -5.98
C LEU A 225 -17.45 4.45 -5.21
N ASN A 226 -18.72 4.85 -5.25
CA ASN A 226 -19.80 4.06 -4.66
C ASN A 226 -19.88 2.66 -5.28
N SER A 227 -19.68 2.52 -6.59
CA SER A 227 -19.65 1.20 -7.23
C SER A 227 -18.53 0.30 -6.70
N VAL A 228 -17.37 0.87 -6.34
CA VAL A 228 -16.23 0.15 -5.75
C VAL A 228 -16.59 -0.31 -4.33
N ILE A 229 -17.26 0.55 -3.55
CA ILE A 229 -17.79 0.20 -2.22
C ILE A 229 -18.87 -0.88 -2.30
N ASP A 230 -19.75 -0.83 -3.30
CA ASP A 230 -20.81 -1.82 -3.50
C ASP A 230 -20.26 -3.22 -3.78
N ARG A 231 -19.06 -3.30 -4.36
CA ARG A 231 -18.28 -4.54 -4.50
C ARG A 231 -17.54 -4.95 -3.21
N GLY A 232 -17.80 -4.27 -2.09
CA GLY A 232 -17.21 -4.54 -0.78
C GLY A 232 -15.83 -3.90 -0.54
N HIS A 233 -15.22 -3.25 -1.54
CA HIS A 233 -13.89 -2.64 -1.37
C HIS A 233 -13.93 -1.39 -0.50
N ASN A 234 -12.81 -1.12 0.18
CA ASN A 234 -12.63 0.15 0.87
C ASN A 234 -12.01 1.18 -0.07
N ILE A 235 -12.23 2.46 0.23
CA ILE A 235 -11.68 3.56 -0.57
C ILE A 235 -10.97 4.57 0.32
N GLY A 236 -9.66 4.72 0.16
CA GLY A 236 -8.91 5.83 0.74
C GLY A 236 -9.18 7.13 -0.01
N LEU A 237 -9.80 8.12 0.65
CA LEU A 237 -10.06 9.44 0.10
C LEU A 237 -9.43 10.53 0.96
N ILE A 238 -8.82 11.51 0.30
CA ILE A 238 -8.35 12.73 0.97
C ILE A 238 -9.47 13.76 0.90
N VAL A 239 -9.96 14.21 2.05
CA VAL A 239 -11.08 15.15 2.16
C VAL A 239 -10.65 16.45 2.82
N ASP A 240 -11.34 17.55 2.49
CA ASP A 240 -11.06 18.87 3.07
C ASP A 240 -11.44 18.95 4.55
N ARG A 241 -12.42 18.16 4.96
CA ARG A 241 -12.83 17.96 6.36
C ARG A 241 -13.52 16.62 6.50
N PHE A 242 -13.62 16.09 7.73
CA PHE A 242 -14.48 14.94 7.96
C PHE A 242 -15.97 15.33 7.94
N PRO A 243 -16.86 14.50 7.37
CA PRO A 243 -18.30 14.72 7.45
C PRO A 243 -18.77 14.74 8.90
N THR A 244 -19.76 15.58 9.20
CA THR A 244 -20.43 15.57 10.52
C THR A 244 -21.43 14.42 10.64
N THR A 245 -21.86 13.86 9.50
CA THR A 245 -22.69 12.67 9.41
C THR A 245 -21.82 11.40 9.43
N LYS A 246 -22.42 10.24 9.70
CA LYS A 246 -21.71 8.94 9.66
C LYS A 246 -21.51 8.39 8.24
N THR A 247 -21.92 9.14 7.22
CA THR A 247 -21.93 8.68 5.82
C THR A 247 -21.36 9.73 4.87
N LEU A 248 -20.64 9.30 3.84
CA LEU A 248 -20.23 10.12 2.70
C LEU A 248 -20.88 9.55 1.44
N TRP A 249 -21.64 10.36 0.71
CA TRP A 249 -22.44 9.94 -0.46
C TRP A 249 -23.28 8.68 -0.22
N GLY A 250 -23.91 8.60 0.95
CA GLY A 250 -24.76 7.48 1.35
C GLY A 250 -24.02 6.21 1.80
N LYS A 251 -22.69 6.19 1.81
CA LYS A 251 -21.87 5.05 2.28
C LYS A 251 -21.19 5.35 3.60
N PRO A 252 -20.94 4.34 4.45
CA PRO A 252 -20.27 4.55 5.72
C PRO A 252 -18.83 5.01 5.50
N TRP A 253 -18.33 5.80 6.44
CA TRP A 253 -16.93 6.22 6.45
C TRP A 253 -16.31 6.02 7.83
N ILE A 254 -14.99 5.86 7.86
CA ILE A 254 -14.17 5.83 9.06
C ILE A 254 -12.87 6.60 8.81
N SER A 255 -12.27 7.16 9.86
CA SER A 255 -10.97 7.82 9.74
C SER A 255 -9.89 6.80 9.38
N GLY A 256 -9.28 6.97 8.20
CA GLY A 256 -8.08 6.25 7.80
C GLY A 256 -6.84 6.74 8.55
N ASP A 257 -6.82 8.01 8.98
CA ASP A 257 -5.69 8.58 9.73
C ASP A 257 -5.54 7.97 11.13
N ALA A 258 -6.63 7.49 11.73
CA ALA A 258 -6.62 6.89 13.05
C ALA A 258 -5.98 5.49 13.06
N ASN A 259 -6.20 4.69 12.00
CA ASN A 259 -5.71 3.31 11.94
C ASN A 259 -5.65 2.79 10.49
N ASP A 260 -4.45 2.68 9.94
CA ASP A 260 -4.18 2.09 8.60
C ASP A 260 -4.76 0.67 8.46
N ARG A 261 -4.96 -0.06 9.57
CA ARG A 261 -5.56 -1.41 9.56
C ARG A 261 -7.04 -1.41 9.14
N ASN A 262 -7.70 -0.25 9.10
CA ASN A 262 -9.06 -0.14 8.58
C ASN A 262 -9.18 -0.60 7.12
N VAL A 263 -8.08 -0.73 6.38
CA VAL A 263 -8.08 -1.40 5.07
C VAL A 263 -8.67 -2.80 5.14
N TYR A 264 -8.46 -3.55 6.23
CA TYR A 264 -8.92 -4.93 6.38
C TYR A 264 -9.81 -5.20 7.61
N LEU A 265 -9.94 -4.23 8.53
CA LEU A 265 -10.84 -4.36 9.68
C LEU A 265 -12.30 -4.01 9.38
N VAL A 266 -12.56 -3.32 8.27
CA VAL A 266 -13.90 -3.00 7.76
C VAL A 266 -13.98 -3.33 6.28
N ASP A 267 -15.21 -3.46 5.76
CA ASP A 267 -15.49 -3.69 4.34
C ASP A 267 -16.53 -2.68 3.84
N GLY A 268 -16.40 -2.23 2.60
CA GLY A 268 -17.35 -1.27 2.00
C GLY A 268 -17.36 0.12 2.66
N HIS A 269 -16.21 0.63 3.09
CA HIS A 269 -16.10 1.95 3.74
C HIS A 269 -15.25 2.93 2.93
N TYR A 270 -15.61 4.22 3.03
CA TYR A 270 -14.67 5.31 2.80
C TYR A 270 -13.70 5.43 3.98
N LEU A 271 -12.40 5.26 3.72
CA LEU A 271 -11.32 5.53 4.65
C LEU A 271 -10.86 6.98 4.44
N LEU A 272 -11.37 7.90 5.26
CA LEU A 272 -11.11 9.33 5.08
C LEU A 272 -9.77 9.73 5.68
N LEU A 273 -9.01 10.49 4.91
CA LEU A 273 -7.67 10.96 5.22
C LEU A 273 -7.65 12.49 5.12
N THR A 274 -6.86 13.10 5.98
CA THR A 274 -6.54 14.53 5.90
C THR A 274 -5.38 14.78 4.93
N PRO A 275 -5.29 15.96 4.29
CA PRO A 275 -4.13 16.36 3.50
C PRO A 275 -2.85 16.35 4.35
N LYS A 276 -1.75 15.87 3.77
CA LYS A 276 -0.45 15.74 4.46
C LYS A 276 0.70 16.20 3.57
N GLY A 277 1.78 16.61 4.23
CA GLY A 277 3.00 17.05 3.56
C GLY A 277 2.75 18.33 2.76
N SER A 278 3.06 18.29 1.47
CA SER A 278 2.91 19.43 0.57
C SER A 278 1.50 19.60 -0.01
N LEU A 279 0.58 18.67 0.25
CA LEU A 279 -0.77 18.73 -0.28
C LEU A 279 -1.60 19.78 0.49
N SER A 280 -2.02 20.84 -0.20
CA SER A 280 -2.96 21.83 0.33
C SER A 280 -4.40 21.31 0.34
N ASP A 281 -5.18 21.70 1.36
CA ASP A 281 -6.63 21.46 1.46
C ASP A 281 -7.42 22.07 0.28
N SER A 282 -6.88 23.12 -0.35
CA SER A 282 -7.48 23.76 -1.51
C SER A 282 -7.22 23.02 -2.84
N SER A 283 -6.38 21.99 -2.82
CA SER A 283 -5.99 21.25 -4.03
C SER A 283 -7.18 20.57 -4.70
N SER A 284 -7.17 20.55 -6.03
CA SER A 284 -8.15 19.79 -6.85
C SER A 284 -8.03 18.27 -6.70
N PHE A 285 -7.04 17.80 -5.92
CA PHE A 285 -6.91 16.40 -5.53
C PHE A 285 -7.73 16.05 -4.27
N VAL A 286 -8.16 17.06 -3.51
CA VAL A 286 -8.91 16.90 -2.26
C VAL A 286 -10.41 16.92 -2.56
N TYR A 287 -11.14 15.93 -2.06
CA TYR A 287 -12.59 15.82 -2.22
C TYR A 287 -13.29 16.78 -1.26
N ARG A 288 -14.30 17.48 -1.76
CA ARG A 288 -15.11 18.41 -0.96
C ARG A 288 -16.30 17.67 -0.37
N VAL A 289 -16.39 17.67 0.96
CA VAL A 289 -17.53 17.03 1.65
C VAL A 289 -18.81 17.85 1.52
N GLY A 290 -18.72 19.16 1.30
CA GLY A 290 -19.88 20.06 1.18
C GLY A 290 -20.84 19.70 0.04
N ASP A 291 -20.35 19.06 -1.02
CA ASP A 291 -21.16 18.63 -2.17
C ASP A 291 -21.95 17.34 -1.87
N ALA A 292 -21.66 16.64 -0.77
CA ALA A 292 -22.35 15.42 -0.35
C ALA A 292 -23.53 15.66 0.61
N ASP A 293 -23.48 16.75 1.39
CA ASP A 293 -24.53 17.13 2.35
C ASP A 293 -25.71 17.86 1.68
N SER A 294 -25.52 18.40 0.47
CA SER A 294 -26.55 19.09 -0.31
C SER A 294 -27.58 18.12 -0.92
N ASP A 295 -27.16 16.93 -1.35
CA ASP A 295 -28.05 15.91 -1.93
C ASP A 295 -29.01 15.30 -0.90
N VAL A 296 -28.55 15.11 0.35
CA VAL A 296 -29.41 14.61 1.44
C VAL A 296 -30.46 15.67 1.83
N ARG A 297 -30.12 16.96 1.75
CA ARG A 297 -31.08 18.05 2.01
C ARG A 297 -32.10 18.20 0.88
N HIS A 298 -31.70 17.98 -0.38
CA HIS A 298 -32.65 18.00 -1.50
C HIS A 298 -33.63 16.82 -1.46
N GLN A 299 -33.16 15.60 -1.18
CA GLN A 299 -34.04 14.44 -1.04
C GLN A 299 -35.01 14.56 0.15
N LYS A 300 -34.57 15.10 1.30
CA LYS A 300 -35.48 15.36 2.42
C LYS A 300 -36.53 16.43 2.12
N ARG A 301 -36.20 17.47 1.33
CA ARG A 301 -37.14 18.52 0.93
C ARG A 301 -38.24 18.03 0.00
N ILE A 302 -37.92 17.08 -0.89
CA ILE A 302 -38.91 16.49 -1.80
C ILE A 302 -39.93 15.64 -1.01
N VAL A 303 -39.47 14.86 -0.02
CA VAL A 303 -40.35 14.02 0.81
C VAL A 303 -41.22 14.83 1.79
N THR A 304 -40.81 16.02 2.21
CA THR A 304 -41.62 16.89 3.08
C THR A 304 -42.62 17.77 2.34
N ASN A 305 -42.51 17.90 1.01
CA ASN A 305 -43.44 18.70 0.20
C ASN A 305 -44.55 17.85 -0.47
N GLU A 306 -44.60 16.54 -0.19
CA GLU A 306 -45.66 15.62 -0.63
C GLU A 306 -46.62 15.22 0.52
N LYS A 307 -46.78 16.09 1.54
CA LYS A 307 -47.81 15.93 2.57
C LYS A 307 -48.70 17.15 2.68
#